data_AF-A0A4Q3V5E3-F1
#
_entry.id   AF-A0A4Q3V5E3-F1
#
_cell.length_a   1.000
_cell.length_b   1.000
_cell.length_c   1.000
_cell.angle_alpha   90.00
_cell.angle_beta   90.00
_cell.angle_gamma   90.00
#
_symmetry.space_group_name_H-M   'P 1'
#
loop_
_entity.id
_entity.type
_entity.pdbx_description
1 polymer ?
#
loop_
_entity_poly.entity_id
_entity_poly.type
_entity_poly.pdbx_seq_one_letter_code
_entity_poly.pdbx_strand_id
1 'polypeptide(L)'
;MSRRKTPLVALVILTLLAVTYYFWIKYYKPNYGVDDANIYFVYVRNFAEGAGFVWTPGNERVEGFTSLLWTLIGSFFYLISPQNFPFLLLTFNFLLIILTLLHVLRFVRRLNGQEDQVITGTDILILAMLFFPLGFIEWGVLGLMETGMWFAVIINTTLLLCRQYLDNRRINLWVFSFLP
;
A
#
# COMPACT_ATOMS: atom_id res chain seq x y z
N MET A 1 22.99 26.48 0.62
CA MET A 1 21.84 26.42 1.56
C MET A 1 21.10 25.11 1.33
N SER A 2 21.10 24.23 2.34
CA SER A 2 20.65 22.83 2.23
C SER A 2 19.13 22.75 2.02
N ARG A 3 18.73 22.32 0.82
CA ARG A 3 17.34 21.98 0.41
C ARG A 3 16.89 20.78 1.26
N ARG A 4 16.40 21.02 2.49
CA ARG A 4 15.84 19.97 3.34
C ARG A 4 14.58 19.42 2.67
N LYS A 5 14.73 18.35 1.87
CA LYS A 5 13.63 17.53 1.32
C LYS A 5 12.93 16.67 2.40
N THR A 6 13.43 16.73 3.63
CA THR A 6 12.96 16.02 4.83
C THR A 6 11.54 16.36 5.34
N PRO A 7 10.99 17.59 5.19
CA PRO A 7 9.75 17.94 5.87
C PRO A 7 8.51 17.31 5.22
N LEU A 8 8.47 17.18 3.88
CA LEU A 8 7.35 16.52 3.20
C LEU A 8 7.27 15.04 3.57
N VAL A 9 8.40 14.34 3.59
CA VAL A 9 8.45 12.92 3.93
C VAL A 9 8.00 12.71 5.37
N ALA A 10 8.52 13.51 6.30
CA ALA A 10 8.07 13.46 7.70
C ALA A 10 6.58 13.75 7.83
N LEU A 11 6.06 14.77 7.13
CA LEU A 11 4.64 15.11 7.14
C LEU A 11 3.77 13.94 6.65
N VAL A 12 4.10 13.32 5.52
CA VAL A 12 3.35 12.17 4.99
C VAL A 12 3.35 11.01 5.98
N ILE A 13 4.52 10.66 6.54
CA ILE A 13 4.65 9.57 7.50
C ILE A 13 3.82 9.86 8.75
N LEU A 14 3.97 11.05 9.34
CA LEU A 14 3.27 11.44 10.56
C LEU A 14 1.76 11.51 10.34
N THR A 15 1.30 12.05 9.20
CA THR A 15 -0.12 12.07 8.86
C THR A 15 -0.66 10.65 8.71
N LEU A 16 0.00 9.79 7.93
CA LEU A 16 -0.49 8.43 7.72
C LEU A 16 -0.49 7.63 9.03
N LEU A 17 0.54 7.78 9.88
CA LEU A 17 0.58 7.19 11.22
C LEU A 17 -0.58 7.68 12.08
N ALA A 18 -0.80 8.99 12.15
CA ALA A 18 -1.86 9.59 12.97
C ALA A 18 -3.25 9.12 12.52
N VAL A 19 -3.51 9.11 11.21
CA VAL A 19 -4.78 8.68 10.65
C VAL A 19 -5.00 7.18 10.87
N THR A 20 -3.99 6.35 10.59
CA THR A 20 -4.06 4.90 10.80
C THR A 20 -4.31 4.59 12.27
N TYR A 21 -3.62 5.28 13.19
CA TYR A 21 -3.83 5.14 14.62
C TYR A 21 -5.23 5.57 15.07
N TYR A 22 -5.74 6.69 14.53
CA TYR A 22 -7.11 7.14 14.79
C TYR A 22 -8.15 6.09 14.40
N PHE A 23 -8.06 5.55 13.18
CA PHE A 23 -8.98 4.51 12.73
C PHE A 23 -8.78 3.19 13.49
N TRP A 24 -7.56 2.81 13.81
CA TRP A 24 -7.28 1.63 14.64
C TRP A 24 -7.97 1.71 16.02
N ILE A 25 -7.95 2.89 16.67
CA ILE A 25 -8.71 3.12 17.91
C ILE A 25 -10.23 3.05 17.63
N LYS A 26 -10.70 3.71 16.58
CA LYS A 26 -12.12 3.77 16.22
C LYS A 26 -12.73 2.38 16.00
N TYR A 27 -11.96 1.45 15.46
CA TYR A 27 -12.36 0.05 15.24
C TYR A 27 -12.09 -0.88 16.42
N TYR A 28 -11.99 -0.33 17.64
CA TYR A 28 -11.77 -1.11 18.86
C TYR A 28 -10.47 -1.92 18.87
N LYS A 29 -9.42 -1.40 18.22
CA LYS A 29 -8.06 -1.95 18.26
C LYS A 29 -8.02 -3.41 17.75
N PRO A 30 -8.39 -3.66 16.49
CA PRO A 30 -8.28 -5.00 15.92
C PRO A 30 -6.83 -5.46 16.01
N ASN A 31 -6.62 -6.74 16.30
CA ASN A 31 -5.27 -7.31 16.39
C ASN A 31 -4.59 -7.22 15.03
N TYR A 32 -5.13 -7.89 14.00
CA TYR A 32 -4.69 -7.77 12.60
C TYR A 32 -5.78 -8.25 11.66
N GLY A 33 -5.91 -7.60 10.50
CA GLY A 33 -6.85 -8.00 9.47
C GLY A 33 -8.28 -7.66 9.87
N VAL A 34 -9.05 -7.19 8.91
CA VAL A 34 -10.49 -6.97 9.08
C VAL A 34 -11.19 -7.82 8.03
N ASP A 35 -12.32 -8.41 8.41
CA ASP A 35 -13.20 -9.11 7.46
C ASP A 35 -12.48 -10.27 6.74
N ASP A 36 -12.40 -10.23 5.41
CA ASP A 36 -11.84 -11.26 4.54
C ASP A 36 -10.32 -11.48 4.67
N ALA A 37 -9.60 -10.63 5.39
CA ALA A 37 -8.17 -10.81 5.64
C ALA A 37 -7.85 -12.15 6.33
N ASN A 38 -8.75 -12.62 7.19
CA ASN A 38 -8.56 -13.90 7.88
C ASN A 38 -8.66 -15.08 6.92
N ILE A 39 -9.41 -14.96 5.83
CA ILE A 39 -9.46 -15.96 4.77
C ILE A 39 -8.08 -16.07 4.12
N TYR A 40 -7.47 -14.94 3.78
CA TYR A 40 -6.08 -14.90 3.29
C TYR A 40 -5.12 -15.61 4.24
N PHE A 41 -5.23 -15.38 5.56
CA PHE A 41 -4.31 -15.94 6.54
C PHE A 41 -4.36 -17.47 6.62
N VAL A 42 -5.52 -18.08 6.38
CA VAL A 42 -5.66 -19.54 6.28
C VAL A 42 -4.87 -20.07 5.07
N TYR A 43 -5.08 -19.50 3.89
CA TYR A 43 -4.37 -19.92 2.68
C TYR A 43 -2.88 -19.63 2.74
N VAL A 44 -2.49 -18.49 3.30
CA VAL A 44 -1.10 -18.08 3.54
C VAL A 44 -0.37 -19.13 4.38
N ARG A 45 -0.96 -19.54 5.51
CA ARG A 45 -0.43 -20.56 6.41
C ARG A 45 -0.33 -21.91 5.71
N ASN A 46 -1.45 -22.40 5.17
CA ASN A 46 -1.52 -23.74 4.59
C ASN A 46 -0.56 -23.90 3.40
N PHE A 47 -0.42 -22.85 2.57
CA PHE A 47 0.55 -22.87 1.49
C PHE A 47 1.98 -22.86 2.02
N ALA A 48 2.30 -22.00 2.99
CA ALA A 48 3.64 -21.90 3.57
C ALA A 48 4.08 -23.19 4.30
N GLU A 49 3.14 -23.93 4.89
CA GLU A 49 3.37 -25.21 5.56
C GLU A 49 3.37 -26.42 4.61
N GLY A 50 3.17 -26.20 3.31
CA GLY A 50 3.24 -27.25 2.27
C GLY A 50 1.94 -28.02 2.04
N ALA A 51 0.83 -27.65 2.68
CA ALA A 51 -0.50 -28.23 2.40
C ALA A 51 -1.10 -27.74 1.06
N GLY A 52 -0.55 -26.66 0.50
CA GLY A 52 -1.02 -26.03 -0.74
C GLY A 52 -2.13 -25.01 -0.52
N PHE A 53 -2.76 -24.56 -1.60
CA PHE A 53 -3.89 -23.61 -1.54
C PHE A 53 -5.19 -24.36 -1.19
N VAL A 54 -5.38 -24.60 0.10
CA VAL A 54 -6.54 -25.30 0.67
C VAL A 54 -7.07 -24.54 1.88
N TRP A 55 -8.38 -24.62 2.12
CA TRP A 55 -8.98 -24.11 3.36
C TRP A 55 -8.68 -25.02 4.54
N THR A 56 -8.82 -26.34 4.35
CA THR A 56 -8.52 -27.37 5.34
C THR A 56 -7.56 -28.39 4.73
N PRO A 57 -6.39 -28.65 5.34
CA PRO A 57 -5.44 -29.65 4.86
C PRO A 57 -6.11 -31.02 4.67
N GLY A 58 -5.88 -31.66 3.52
CA GLY A 58 -6.44 -32.97 3.18
C GLY A 58 -7.81 -32.94 2.48
N ASN A 59 -8.48 -31.79 2.42
CA ASN A 59 -9.72 -31.61 1.65
C ASN A 59 -9.42 -31.16 0.20
N GLU A 60 -10.50 -30.82 -0.52
CA GLU A 60 -10.41 -30.28 -1.88
C GLU A 60 -9.59 -28.99 -1.96
N ARG A 61 -8.93 -28.81 -3.11
CA ARG A 61 -8.19 -27.58 -3.44
C ARG A 61 -9.16 -26.61 -4.07
N VAL A 62 -9.42 -25.50 -3.38
CA VAL A 62 -10.30 -24.42 -3.83
C VAL A 62 -9.55 -23.11 -3.68
N GLU A 63 -9.58 -22.28 -4.73
CA GLU A 63 -9.03 -20.93 -4.67
C GLU A 63 -10.06 -20.02 -4.00
N GLY A 64 -9.87 -19.76 -2.70
CA GLY A 64 -10.75 -18.89 -1.91
C GLY A 64 -10.20 -17.50 -1.64
N PHE A 65 -9.17 -17.05 -2.37
CA PHE A 65 -8.58 -15.72 -2.24
C PHE A 65 -8.68 -14.95 -3.57
N THR A 66 -8.68 -13.62 -3.51
CA THR A 66 -8.84 -12.75 -4.69
C THR A 66 -7.53 -12.43 -5.40
N SER A 67 -6.38 -12.67 -4.76
CA SER A 67 -5.06 -12.37 -5.33
C SER A 67 -4.01 -13.40 -4.95
N LEU A 68 -3.59 -14.22 -5.93
CA LEU A 68 -2.48 -15.16 -5.78
C LEU A 68 -1.19 -14.46 -5.33
N LEU A 69 -0.87 -13.32 -5.92
CA LEU A 69 0.34 -12.57 -5.58
C LEU A 69 0.33 -12.13 -4.10
N TRP A 70 -0.82 -11.65 -3.61
CA TRP A 70 -0.93 -11.26 -2.20
C TRP A 70 -0.81 -12.45 -1.26
N THR A 71 -1.43 -13.59 -1.60
CA THR A 71 -1.28 -14.84 -0.86
C THR A 71 0.19 -15.28 -0.81
N LEU A 72 0.91 -15.22 -1.94
CA LEU A 72 2.33 -15.58 -1.99
C LEU A 72 3.21 -14.63 -1.15
N ILE A 73 2.95 -13.32 -1.19
CA ILE A 73 3.63 -12.33 -0.34
C ILE A 73 3.37 -12.65 1.15
N GLY A 74 2.11 -12.94 1.50
CA GLY A 74 1.74 -13.34 2.85
C GLY A 74 2.44 -14.63 3.29
N SER A 75 2.51 -15.65 2.43
CA SER A 75 3.21 -16.90 2.70
C SER A 75 4.71 -16.68 2.87
N PHE A 76 5.32 -15.80 2.09
CA PHE A 76 6.72 -15.42 2.28
C PHE A 76 6.94 -14.77 3.66
N PHE A 77 6.08 -13.84 4.08
CA PHE A 77 6.17 -13.26 5.41
C PHE A 77 5.87 -14.26 6.53
N TYR A 78 4.99 -15.24 6.29
CA TYR A 78 4.75 -16.35 7.21
C TYR A 78 6.01 -17.18 7.43
N LEU A 79 6.76 -17.49 6.36
CA LEU A 79 8.04 -18.20 6.47
C LEU A 79 9.09 -17.42 7.28
N ILE A 80 9.06 -16.09 7.24
CA ILE A 80 9.97 -15.24 8.04
C ILE A 80 9.54 -15.20 9.51
N SER A 81 8.25 -15.00 9.78
CA SER A 81 7.73 -14.93 11.15
C SER A 81 6.27 -15.37 11.21
N PRO A 82 6.00 -16.65 11.54
CA PRO A 82 4.64 -17.20 11.58
C PRO A 82 3.70 -16.47 12.55
N GLN A 83 4.24 -15.90 13.63
CA GLN A 83 3.45 -15.19 14.63
C GLN A 83 3.20 -13.72 14.27
N ASN A 84 4.08 -13.10 13.48
CA ASN A 84 4.06 -11.67 13.20
C ASN A 84 3.82 -11.31 11.73
N PHE A 85 3.59 -12.30 10.85
CA PHE A 85 3.38 -12.03 9.42
C PHE A 85 2.27 -11.02 9.11
N PRO A 86 1.15 -10.88 9.87
CA PRO A 86 0.16 -9.86 9.57
C PRO A 86 0.69 -8.45 9.82
N PHE A 87 1.58 -8.28 10.81
CA PHE A 87 2.29 -7.02 11.05
C PHE A 87 3.29 -6.71 9.94
N LEU A 88 3.95 -7.73 9.37
CA LEU A 88 4.80 -7.57 8.20
C LEU A 88 3.99 -7.15 6.97
N LEU A 89 2.82 -7.75 6.74
CA LEU A 89 1.88 -7.32 5.70
C LEU A 89 1.40 -5.88 5.90
N LEU A 90 1.04 -5.51 7.14
CA LEU A 90 0.67 -4.14 7.49
C LEU A 90 1.80 -3.17 7.14
N THR A 91 3.02 -3.48 7.59
CA THR A 91 4.20 -2.65 7.36
C THR A 91 4.50 -2.51 5.86
N PHE A 92 4.44 -3.62 5.12
CA PHE A 92 4.62 -3.64 3.67
C PHE A 92 3.61 -2.71 2.98
N ASN A 93 2.33 -2.85 3.30
CA ASN A 93 1.28 -2.02 2.73
C ASN A 93 1.43 -0.54 3.12
N PHE A 94 1.76 -0.28 4.38
CA PHE A 94 2.01 1.08 4.89
C PHE A 94 3.13 1.79 4.11
N LEU A 95 4.23 1.08 3.83
CA LEU A 95 5.34 1.60 3.02
C LEU A 95 4.93 1.87 1.56
N LEU A 96 4.13 0.98 0.95
CA LEU A 96 3.60 1.20 -0.39
C LEU A 96 2.72 2.46 -0.48
N ILE A 97 1.87 2.67 0.53
CA ILE A 97 1.01 3.87 0.59
C ILE A 97 1.83 5.14 0.81
N ILE A 98 2.85 5.12 1.69
CA ILE A 98 3.78 6.26 1.84
C ILE A 98 4.43 6.61 0.49
N LEU A 99 4.98 5.61 -0.20
CA LEU A 99 5.65 5.83 -1.47
C LEU A 99 4.69 6.41 -2.51
N THR A 100 3.47 5.88 -2.58
CA THR A 100 2.42 6.33 -3.49
C THR A 100 2.01 7.78 -3.20
N LEU A 101 1.77 8.13 -1.93
CA LEU A 101 1.45 9.50 -1.54
C LEU A 101 2.59 10.46 -1.90
N LEU A 102 3.84 10.07 -1.66
CA LEU A 102 5.00 10.89 -2.05
C LEU A 102 5.09 11.11 -3.56
N HIS A 103 4.79 10.09 -4.36
CA HIS A 103 4.76 10.24 -5.82
C HIS A 103 3.63 11.16 -6.27
N VAL A 104 2.42 11.00 -5.73
CA VAL A 104 1.28 11.90 -6.02
C VAL A 104 1.63 13.35 -5.68
N LEU A 105 2.10 13.60 -4.46
CA LEU A 105 2.40 14.96 -3.98
C LEU A 105 3.51 15.62 -4.80
N ARG A 106 4.59 14.89 -5.08
CA ARG A 106 5.68 15.40 -5.93
C ARG A 106 5.22 15.66 -7.36
N PHE A 107 4.36 14.80 -7.90
CA PHE A 107 3.81 14.98 -9.24
C PHE A 107 2.93 16.23 -9.32
N VAL A 108 2.03 16.44 -8.37
CA VAL A 108 1.17 17.65 -8.30
C VAL A 108 2.02 18.92 -8.13
N ARG A 109 3.03 18.89 -7.25
CA ARG A 109 3.97 20.00 -7.08
C ARG A 109 4.70 20.35 -8.37
N ARG A 110 5.11 19.34 -9.16
CA ARG A 110 5.73 19.54 -10.47
C ARG A 110 4.79 20.25 -11.44
N LEU A 111 3.53 19.83 -11.51
CA LEU A 111 2.53 20.46 -12.36
C LEU A 111 2.26 21.92 -11.98
N ASN A 112 2.30 22.23 -10.69
CA ASN A 112 2.06 23.59 -10.20
C ASN A 112 3.33 24.48 -10.15
N GLY A 113 4.50 23.95 -10.51
CA GLY A 113 5.78 24.67 -10.39
C GLY A 113 6.18 24.98 -8.93
N GLN A 114 5.76 24.16 -7.97
CA GLN A 114 5.94 24.36 -6.52
C GLN A 114 6.95 23.39 -5.89
N GLU A 115 7.85 22.80 -6.69
CA GLU A 115 8.81 21.78 -6.24
C GLU A 115 9.76 22.28 -5.14
N ASP A 116 10.06 23.59 -5.15
CA ASP A 116 10.95 24.25 -4.19
C ASP A 116 10.28 24.60 -2.85
N GLN A 117 8.96 24.51 -2.77
CA GLN A 117 8.23 24.83 -1.55
C GLN A 117 8.35 23.71 -0.52
N VAL A 118 8.47 24.09 0.75
CA VAL A 118 8.57 23.14 1.87
C VAL A 118 7.27 22.33 1.99
N ILE A 119 6.13 23.02 2.11
CA ILE A 119 4.77 22.48 2.15
C ILE A 119 3.88 23.41 1.30
N THR A 120 3.01 22.84 0.50
CA THR A 120 2.06 23.52 -0.38
C THR A 120 0.63 23.33 0.12
N GLY A 121 -0.29 24.22 -0.28
CA GLY A 121 -1.72 24.05 0.01
C GLY A 121 -2.29 22.74 -0.56
N THR A 122 -1.78 22.27 -1.71
CA THR A 122 -2.16 20.99 -2.28
C THR A 122 -1.72 19.79 -1.44
N ASP A 123 -0.56 19.87 -0.77
CA ASP A 123 -0.14 18.78 0.13
C ASP A 123 -1.08 18.69 1.33
N ILE A 124 -1.42 19.82 1.93
CA ILE A 124 -2.35 19.88 3.07
C ILE A 124 -3.72 19.36 2.65
N LEU A 125 -4.23 19.77 1.49
CA LEU A 125 -5.53 19.32 0.99
C LEU A 125 -5.56 17.80 0.81
N ILE A 126 -4.60 17.22 0.08
CA ILE A 126 -4.55 15.78 -0.20
C ILE A 126 -4.39 14.99 1.10
N LEU A 127 -3.50 15.43 2.00
CA LEU A 127 -3.29 14.77 3.28
C LEU A 127 -4.51 14.89 4.21
N ALA A 128 -5.24 16.00 4.17
CA ALA A 128 -6.48 16.17 4.92
C ALA A 128 -7.59 15.22 4.42
N MET A 129 -7.62 14.90 3.13
CA MET A 129 -8.59 13.94 2.58
C MET A 129 -8.46 12.53 3.18
N LEU A 130 -7.27 12.16 3.69
CA LEU A 130 -7.07 10.88 4.38
C LEU A 130 -7.87 10.76 5.68
N PHE A 131 -8.23 11.89 6.31
CA PHE A 131 -9.07 11.90 7.51
C PHE A 131 -10.57 11.72 7.19
N PHE A 132 -10.97 11.89 5.93
CA PHE A 132 -12.36 11.72 5.55
C PHE A 132 -12.69 10.22 5.50
N PRO A 133 -13.75 9.75 6.18
CA PRO A 133 -14.08 8.33 6.30
C PRO A 133 -14.69 7.78 4.99
N LEU A 134 -13.90 7.74 3.91
CA LEU A 134 -14.26 7.08 2.65
C LEU A 134 -13.80 5.63 2.58
N GLY A 135 -13.30 5.06 3.69
CA GLY A 135 -12.81 3.69 3.73
C GLY A 135 -11.38 3.50 3.22
N PHE A 136 -10.67 4.56 2.81
CA PHE A 136 -9.33 4.41 2.22
C PHE A 136 -8.32 3.79 3.20
N ILE A 137 -8.34 4.21 4.46
CA ILE A 137 -7.38 3.74 5.48
C ILE A 137 -7.80 2.35 5.98
N GLU A 138 -9.11 2.17 6.14
CA GLU A 138 -9.74 0.93 6.54
C GLU A 138 -9.43 -0.19 5.56
N TRP A 139 -9.75 0.01 4.28
CA TRP A 139 -9.57 -1.01 3.26
C TRP A 139 -8.15 -1.04 2.72
N GLY A 140 -7.52 0.11 2.53
CA GLY A 140 -6.21 0.23 1.88
C GLY A 140 -5.02 0.01 2.80
N VAL A 141 -5.15 0.14 4.12
CA VAL A 141 -4.05 -0.05 5.08
C VAL A 141 -4.39 -1.11 6.11
N LEU A 142 -5.48 -0.93 6.86
CA LEU A 142 -5.85 -1.79 8.01
C LEU A 142 -6.44 -3.14 7.59
N GLY A 143 -7.06 -3.20 6.42
CA GLY A 143 -7.74 -4.40 5.93
C GLY A 143 -6.80 -5.57 5.65
N LEU A 144 -5.51 -5.34 5.42
CA LEU A 144 -4.52 -6.39 5.10
C LEU A 144 -4.90 -7.29 3.91
N MET A 145 -5.72 -6.76 3.02
CA MET A 145 -6.01 -7.32 1.70
C MET A 145 -5.09 -6.68 0.65
N GLU A 146 -5.17 -7.18 -0.58
CA GLU A 146 -4.38 -6.73 -1.73
C GLU A 146 -4.70 -5.29 -2.18
N THR A 147 -5.78 -4.68 -1.68
CA THR A 147 -6.34 -3.38 -2.08
C THR A 147 -5.31 -2.24 -2.05
N GLY A 148 -4.53 -2.13 -0.98
CA GLY A 148 -3.49 -1.10 -0.86
C GLY A 148 -2.38 -1.26 -1.89
N MET A 149 -2.02 -2.51 -2.20
CA MET A 149 -1.08 -2.83 -3.28
C MET A 149 -1.66 -2.47 -4.65
N TRP A 150 -2.94 -2.77 -4.92
CA TRP A 150 -3.60 -2.36 -6.16
C TRP A 150 -3.64 -0.83 -6.31
N PHE A 151 -3.99 -0.09 -5.26
CA PHE A 151 -3.95 1.37 -5.29
C PHE A 151 -2.55 1.88 -5.63
N ALA A 152 -1.52 1.32 -4.98
CA ALA A 152 -0.14 1.67 -5.28
C ALA A 152 0.22 1.39 -6.75
N VAL A 153 -0.08 0.20 -7.27
CA VAL A 153 0.25 -0.17 -8.65
C VAL A 153 -0.46 0.73 -9.65
N ILE A 154 -1.77 0.92 -9.51
CA ILE A 154 -2.58 1.72 -10.45
C ILE A 154 -2.14 3.17 -10.44
N ILE A 155 -2.00 3.78 -9.26
CA ILE A 155 -1.64 5.20 -9.14
C ILE A 155 -0.22 5.43 -9.66
N ASN A 156 0.77 4.66 -9.19
CA ASN A 156 2.15 4.86 -9.61
C ASN A 156 2.36 4.60 -11.11
N THR A 157 1.66 3.62 -11.68
CA THR A 157 1.64 3.38 -13.13
C THR A 157 1.05 4.58 -13.87
N THR A 158 -0.08 5.10 -13.40
CA THR A 158 -0.72 6.27 -14.00
C THR A 158 0.19 7.49 -13.98
N LEU A 159 0.82 7.77 -12.84
CA LEU A 159 1.78 8.88 -12.71
C LEU A 159 2.99 8.72 -13.63
N LEU A 160 3.50 7.50 -13.78
CA LEU A 160 4.59 7.18 -14.71
C LEU A 160 4.19 7.45 -16.17
N LEU A 161 3.01 6.99 -16.58
CA LEU A 161 2.48 7.22 -17.93
C LEU A 161 2.26 8.71 -18.22
N CYS A 162 1.64 9.43 -17.28
CA CYS A 162 1.46 10.88 -17.39
C CYS A 162 2.80 11.61 -17.50
N ARG A 163 3.82 11.17 -16.74
CA ARG A 163 5.17 11.74 -16.82
C ARG A 163 5.80 11.52 -18.19
N GLN A 164 5.67 10.31 -18.76
CA GLN A 164 6.19 10.02 -20.10
C GLN A 164 5.54 10.91 -21.15
N TYR A 165 4.22 11.08 -21.08
CA TYR A 165 3.47 11.97 -21.97
C TYR A 165 3.95 13.43 -21.87
N LEU A 166 4.04 13.97 -20.64
CA LEU A 166 4.48 15.35 -20.41
C LEU A 166 5.93 15.61 -20.82
N ASP A 167 6.81 14.60 -20.70
CA ASP A 167 8.21 14.68 -21.11
C ASP A 167 8.39 14.45 -22.63
N ASN A 168 7.31 14.41 -23.42
CA ASN A 168 7.29 14.08 -24.86
C ASN A 168 8.03 12.76 -25.20
N ARG A 169 8.07 11.82 -24.27
CA ARG A 169 8.64 10.49 -24.48
C ARG A 169 7.54 9.58 -25.01
N ARG A 170 7.88 8.71 -25.98
CA ARG A 170 6.94 7.65 -26.40
C ARG A 170 6.57 6.81 -25.17
N ILE A 171 5.28 6.53 -25.01
CA ILE A 171 4.80 5.64 -23.97
C ILE A 171 5.48 4.29 -24.20
N ASN A 172 6.33 3.90 -23.25
CA ASN A 172 6.99 2.62 -23.30
C ASN A 172 6.28 1.66 -22.36
N LEU A 173 5.38 0.85 -22.93
CA LEU A 173 4.67 -0.21 -22.20
C LEU A 173 5.62 -1.28 -21.64
N TRP A 174 6.84 -1.38 -22.18
CA TRP A 174 7.92 -2.25 -21.70
C TRP A 174 8.68 -1.68 -20.49
N VAL A 175 8.28 -0.54 -19.92
CA VAL A 175 8.87 -0.08 -18.64
C VAL A 175 8.51 -1.03 -17.48
N PHE A 176 7.57 -1.96 -17.70
CA PHE A 176 7.29 -3.07 -16.79
C PHE A 176 8.13 -4.34 -17.03
N SER A 177 8.81 -4.45 -18.18
CA SER A 177 9.75 -5.54 -18.43
C SER A 177 11.12 -5.11 -17.95
N PHE A 178 11.32 -5.31 -16.64
CA PHE A 178 12.58 -5.15 -15.93
C PHE A 178 13.13 -3.72 -15.87
N LEU A 179 13.36 -3.27 -14.63
CA LEU A 179 14.29 -2.19 -14.31
C LEU A 179 15.57 -2.32 -15.16
N PRO A 180 16.21 -1.22 -15.59
CA PRO A 180 17.61 -1.30 -15.97
C PRO A 180 18.47 -1.84 -14.82
#